data_AF-A0A1S3IUP0-F1
#
_entry.id   AF-A0A1S3IUP0-F1
#
_cell.length_a   1.000
_cell.length_b   1.000
_cell.length_c   1.000
_cell.angle_alpha   90.00
_cell.angle_beta   90.00
_cell.angle_gamma   90.00
#
_symmetry.space_group_name_H-M   'P 1'
#
loop_
_entity.id
_entity.type
_entity.pdbx_description
1 polymer ?
#
loop_
_entity_poly.entity_id
_entity_poly.type
_entity_poly.pdbx_seq_one_letter_code
_entity_poly.pdbx_strand_id
1 'polypeptide(L)'
;MDRWAGRVALVTGASKGIGAAIARALVKNGMVVVGCARHVEDMQIAKDNLASEKGRLIPMKCDLSKTEEIESMFQEIKEQLGGVDVCVNNAGISFFQDCKSGSVTDTKALYDVNFFAAMTVSQLTIRSLQERNMDDGHIINIGSACGMVIHTDYPCHTYSTAKFALGAFTESLRHELRKEKTKIRTTVFVRKRDRERTNV
;
A
#
# COMPACT_ATOMS: atom_id res chain seq x y z
N MET A 1 -18.61 3.49 5.48
CA MET A 1 -17.65 2.36 5.48
C MET A 1 -18.37 1.01 5.39
N ASP A 2 -19.68 0.97 5.66
CA ASP A 2 -20.48 -0.26 5.73
C ASP A 2 -20.38 -1.19 4.50
N ARG A 3 -20.20 -0.63 3.30
CA ARG A 3 -19.92 -1.41 2.06
C ARG A 3 -18.72 -2.37 2.21
N TRP A 4 -17.74 -2.00 3.02
CA TRP A 4 -16.49 -2.75 3.19
C TRP A 4 -16.51 -3.65 4.43
N ALA A 5 -17.55 -3.60 5.27
CA ALA A 5 -17.64 -4.47 6.43
C ALA A 5 -17.59 -5.95 6.00
N GLY A 6 -16.80 -6.75 6.71
CA GLY A 6 -16.54 -8.16 6.38
C GLY A 6 -15.61 -8.40 5.19
N ARG A 7 -15.29 -7.39 4.38
CA ARG A 7 -14.37 -7.52 3.24
C ARG A 7 -12.92 -7.52 3.68
N VAL A 8 -12.05 -8.12 2.86
CA VAL A 8 -10.63 -8.31 3.17
C VAL A 8 -9.79 -7.15 2.64
N ALA A 9 -9.11 -6.45 3.55
CA ALA A 9 -8.15 -5.40 3.21
C ALA A 9 -6.71 -5.85 3.50
N LEU A 10 -5.83 -5.78 2.50
CA LEU A 10 -4.39 -5.92 2.69
C LEU A 10 -3.75 -4.54 2.92
N VAL A 11 -3.04 -4.35 4.03
CA VAL A 11 -2.30 -3.11 4.33
C VAL A 11 -0.81 -3.43 4.44
N THR A 12 0.00 -2.87 3.53
CA THR A 12 1.45 -3.07 3.55
C THR A 12 2.15 -2.10 4.50
N GLY A 13 3.19 -2.55 5.20
CA GLY A 13 3.87 -1.73 6.21
C GLY A 13 2.98 -1.39 7.40
N ALA A 14 2.13 -2.34 7.82
CA ALA A 14 1.11 -2.13 8.85
C ALA A 14 1.65 -2.18 10.30
N SER A 15 2.95 -2.41 10.51
CA SER A 15 3.54 -2.50 11.85
C SER A 15 3.66 -1.16 12.56
N LYS A 16 3.86 -0.06 11.83
CA LYS A 16 4.06 1.27 12.44
C LYS A 16 3.52 2.41 11.60
N GLY A 17 3.52 3.61 12.20
CA GLY A 17 3.21 4.87 11.52
C GLY A 17 1.85 4.88 10.82
N ILE A 18 1.83 5.37 9.58
CA ILE A 18 0.62 5.54 8.77
C ILE A 18 -0.07 4.19 8.54
N GLY A 19 0.67 3.14 8.18
CA GLY A 19 0.12 1.81 7.93
C GLY A 19 -0.60 1.22 9.13
N ALA A 20 0.01 1.32 10.32
CA ALA A 20 -0.63 0.86 11.56
C ALA A 20 -1.90 1.64 11.90
N ALA A 21 -1.91 2.95 11.67
CA ALA A 21 -3.10 3.77 11.86
C ALA A 21 -4.23 3.40 10.88
N ILE A 22 -3.89 3.17 9.61
CA ILE A 22 -4.83 2.71 8.59
C ILE A 22 -5.40 1.34 8.98
N ALA A 23 -4.55 0.37 9.33
CA ALA A 23 -4.99 -0.97 9.71
C ALA A 23 -5.97 -0.93 10.88
N ARG A 24 -5.65 -0.19 11.95
CA ARG A 24 -6.56 0.03 13.08
C ARG A 24 -7.88 0.65 12.65
N ALA A 25 -7.86 1.68 11.81
CA ALA A 25 -9.08 2.35 11.36
C ALA A 25 -9.97 1.41 10.54
N LEU A 26 -9.40 0.60 9.64
CA LEU A 26 -10.17 -0.37 8.85
C LEU A 26 -10.79 -1.46 9.72
N VAL A 27 -10.06 -1.97 10.72
CA VAL A 27 -10.60 -2.94 11.70
C VAL A 27 -11.79 -2.36 12.47
N LYS A 28 -11.67 -1.14 13.01
CA LYS A 28 -12.77 -0.46 13.71
C LYS A 28 -14.02 -0.26 12.86
N ASN A 29 -13.83 -0.18 11.54
CA ASN A 29 -14.90 -0.06 10.55
C ASN A 29 -15.40 -1.42 10.03
N GLY A 30 -15.02 -2.53 10.66
CA GLY A 30 -15.60 -3.85 10.39
C GLY A 30 -14.89 -4.66 9.32
N MET A 31 -13.73 -4.24 8.82
CA MET A 31 -12.99 -5.01 7.81
C MET A 31 -12.17 -6.14 8.43
N VAL A 32 -11.94 -7.21 7.66
CA VAL A 32 -10.89 -8.18 7.95
C VAL A 32 -9.59 -7.63 7.36
N VAL A 33 -8.66 -7.21 8.21
CA VAL A 33 -7.43 -6.56 7.79
C VAL A 33 -6.28 -7.53 7.88
N VAL A 34 -5.64 -7.81 6.75
CA VAL A 34 -4.34 -8.45 6.69
C VAL A 34 -3.28 -7.36 6.72
N GLY A 35 -2.51 -7.29 7.80
CA GLY A 35 -1.40 -6.34 7.94
C GLY A 35 -0.08 -7.06 7.68
N CYS A 36 0.71 -6.59 6.70
CA CYS A 36 2.00 -7.20 6.41
C CYS A 36 3.20 -6.29 6.67
N ALA A 37 4.27 -6.89 7.18
CA ALA A 37 5.57 -6.26 7.39
C ALA A 37 6.64 -7.35 7.62
N ARG A 38 7.92 -6.96 7.64
CA ARG A 38 9.04 -7.88 7.95
C ARG A 38 9.06 -8.34 9.42
N HIS A 39 8.55 -7.48 10.31
CA HIS A 39 8.44 -7.67 11.75
C HIS A 39 6.98 -7.47 12.14
N VAL A 40 6.42 -8.44 12.89
CA VAL A 40 4.98 -8.55 13.13
C VAL A 40 4.60 -8.42 14.60
N GLU A 41 5.59 -8.26 15.49
CA GLU A 41 5.43 -8.25 16.95
C GLU A 41 4.47 -7.15 17.39
N ASP A 42 4.69 -5.91 16.92
CA ASP A 42 3.81 -4.77 17.18
C ASP A 42 2.39 -4.99 16.62
N MET A 43 2.26 -5.72 15.51
CA MET A 43 0.96 -6.04 14.92
C MET A 43 0.22 -7.12 15.71
N GLN A 44 0.92 -8.06 16.35
CA GLN A 44 0.29 -9.03 17.23
C GLN A 44 -0.29 -8.35 18.48
N ILE A 45 0.49 -7.46 19.10
CA ILE A 45 -0.02 -6.64 20.22
C ILE A 45 -1.22 -5.81 19.76
N ALA A 46 -1.15 -5.20 18.57
CA ALA A 46 -2.27 -4.45 18.02
C ALA A 46 -3.50 -5.32 17.74
N LYS A 47 -3.32 -6.56 17.28
CA LYS A 47 -4.42 -7.51 17.06
C LYS A 47 -5.16 -7.80 18.36
N ASP A 48 -4.44 -8.07 19.44
CA ASP A 48 -5.04 -8.37 20.74
C ASP A 48 -5.82 -7.17 21.28
N ASN A 49 -5.26 -5.97 21.14
CA ASN A 49 -5.93 -4.71 21.51
C ASN A 49 -7.18 -4.39 20.68
N LEU A 50 -7.34 -5.01 19.50
CA LEU A 50 -8.48 -4.82 18.61
C LEU A 50 -9.47 -5.99 18.66
N ALA A 51 -9.29 -6.97 19.55
CA ALA A 51 -10.10 -8.19 19.55
C ALA A 51 -11.60 -7.95 19.78
N SER A 52 -11.97 -6.85 20.45
CA SER A 52 -13.37 -6.46 20.69
C SER A 52 -13.96 -5.54 19.60
N GLU A 53 -13.20 -5.22 18.56
CA GLU A 53 -13.66 -4.35 17.48
C GLU A 53 -14.52 -5.11 16.47
N LYS A 54 -15.21 -4.38 15.59
CA LYS A 54 -16.14 -4.96 14.59
C LYS A 54 -15.46 -5.84 13.56
N GLY A 55 -14.20 -5.56 13.26
CA GLY A 55 -13.36 -6.29 12.32
C GLY A 55 -12.28 -7.09 13.04
N ARG A 56 -11.24 -7.52 12.32
CA ARG A 56 -10.09 -8.18 12.93
C ARG A 56 -8.80 -7.89 12.19
N LEU A 57 -7.68 -7.86 12.92
CA LEU A 57 -6.34 -7.75 12.36
C LEU A 57 -5.67 -9.13 12.27
N ILE A 58 -5.07 -9.43 11.13
CA ILE A 58 -4.31 -10.65 10.86
C ILE A 58 -2.90 -10.24 10.46
N PRO A 59 -1.92 -10.33 11.39
CA PRO A 59 -0.53 -10.05 11.09
C PRO A 59 0.08 -11.13 10.22
N MET A 60 0.72 -10.75 9.10
CA MET A 60 1.47 -11.64 8.23
C MET A 60 2.90 -11.12 8.03
N LYS A 61 3.87 -12.02 8.10
CA LYS A 61 5.26 -11.68 7.80
C LYS A 61 5.47 -11.72 6.29
N CYS A 62 5.99 -10.64 5.71
CA CYS A 62 6.32 -10.58 4.29
C CYS A 62 7.41 -9.54 4.06
N ASP A 63 8.48 -9.94 3.38
CA ASP A 63 9.46 -9.02 2.81
C ASP A 63 9.03 -8.59 1.40
N LEU A 64 8.54 -7.35 1.30
CA LEU A 64 7.97 -6.82 0.07
C LEU A 64 9.00 -6.57 -1.04
N SER A 65 10.30 -6.62 -0.76
CA SER A 65 11.30 -6.60 -1.84
C SER A 65 11.40 -7.92 -2.61
N LYS A 66 10.67 -8.96 -2.18
CA LYS A 66 10.69 -10.30 -2.76
C LYS A 66 9.33 -10.67 -3.30
N THR A 67 9.21 -10.75 -4.62
CA THR A 67 7.94 -11.05 -5.30
C THR A 67 7.36 -12.39 -4.86
N GLU A 68 8.20 -13.41 -4.65
CA GLU A 68 7.82 -14.74 -4.20
C GLU A 68 7.17 -14.74 -2.80
N GLU A 69 7.61 -13.85 -1.89
CA GLU A 69 6.99 -13.70 -0.57
C GLU A 69 5.62 -13.00 -0.69
N ILE A 70 5.47 -12.06 -1.63
CA ILE A 70 4.17 -11.42 -1.91
C ILE A 70 3.19 -12.45 -2.47
N GLU A 71 3.60 -13.25 -3.44
CA GLU A 71 2.76 -14.29 -4.05
C GLU A 71 2.33 -15.33 -3.02
N SER A 72 3.28 -15.79 -2.18
CA SER A 72 3.00 -16.74 -1.10
C SER A 72 1.99 -16.17 -0.10
N MET A 73 2.13 -14.89 0.29
CA MET A 73 1.17 -14.21 1.16
C MET A 73 -0.22 -14.14 0.51
N PHE A 74 -0.33 -13.85 -0.79
CA PHE A 74 -1.62 -13.82 -1.48
C PHE A 74 -2.28 -15.22 -1.54
N GLN A 75 -1.48 -16.27 -1.71
CA GLN A 75 -1.97 -17.64 -1.67
C GLN A 75 -2.51 -17.99 -0.28
N GLU A 76 -1.79 -17.64 0.78
CA GLU A 76 -2.24 -17.84 2.17
C GLU A 76 -3.54 -17.07 2.46
N ILE A 77 -3.65 -15.82 2.01
CA ILE A 77 -4.88 -15.03 2.13
C ILE A 77 -6.04 -15.68 1.39
N LYS A 78 -5.81 -16.20 0.19
CA LYS A 78 -6.84 -16.89 -0.60
C LYS A 78 -7.35 -18.13 0.14
N GLU A 79 -6.46 -18.94 0.68
CA GLU A 79 -6.82 -20.16 1.41
C GLU A 79 -7.57 -19.87 2.71
N GLN A 80 -7.15 -18.85 3.47
CA GLN A 80 -7.72 -18.56 4.79
C GLN A 80 -8.95 -17.66 4.74
N LEU A 81 -9.00 -16.72 3.79
CA LEU A 81 -9.96 -15.61 3.75
C LEU A 81 -10.73 -15.50 2.43
N GLY A 82 -10.43 -16.36 1.45
CA GLY A 82 -11.03 -16.37 0.13
C GLY A 82 -10.36 -15.43 -0.88
N GLY A 83 -9.75 -14.32 -0.45
CA GLY A 83 -9.03 -13.40 -1.33
C GLY A 83 -8.90 -11.98 -0.78
N VAL A 84 -8.35 -11.07 -1.58
CA VAL A 84 -8.17 -9.65 -1.23
C VAL A 84 -9.15 -8.79 -2.02
N ASP A 85 -9.88 -7.89 -1.33
CA ASP A 85 -10.85 -6.99 -1.92
C ASP A 85 -10.34 -5.55 -2.06
N VAL A 86 -9.54 -5.14 -1.08
CA VAL A 86 -8.95 -3.80 -0.98
C VAL A 86 -7.48 -3.97 -0.67
N CYS A 87 -6.62 -3.20 -1.33
CA CYS A 87 -5.22 -3.11 -0.93
C CYS A 87 -4.82 -1.66 -0.66
N VAL A 88 -4.01 -1.47 0.39
CA VAL A 88 -3.38 -0.21 0.74
C VAL A 88 -1.87 -0.41 0.67
N ASN A 89 -1.29 0.01 -0.44
CA ASN A 89 0.15 0.04 -0.66
C ASN A 89 0.75 1.23 0.10
N ASN A 90 1.06 1.00 1.37
CA ASN A 90 1.62 1.99 2.29
C ASN A 90 3.12 1.81 2.54
N ALA A 91 3.64 0.58 2.45
CA ALA A 91 5.05 0.31 2.68
C ALA A 91 5.94 1.18 1.76
N GLY A 92 7.02 1.70 2.33
CA GLY A 92 7.98 2.54 1.62
C GLY A 92 9.23 2.76 2.44
N ILE A 93 10.35 2.91 1.75
CA ILE A 93 11.65 3.29 2.32
C ILE A 93 12.19 4.52 1.60
N SER A 94 13.02 5.29 2.29
CA SER A 94 13.61 6.51 1.75
C SER A 94 15.10 6.54 2.04
N PHE A 95 15.89 6.78 1.01
CA PHE A 95 17.32 7.09 1.11
C PHE A 95 17.53 8.52 0.62
N PHE A 96 18.20 9.33 1.43
CA PHE A 96 18.55 10.71 1.08
C PHE A 96 19.98 10.71 0.55
N GLN A 97 20.12 10.83 -0.77
CA GLN A 97 21.38 10.67 -1.49
C GLN A 97 21.37 11.47 -2.80
N ASP A 98 22.53 12.00 -3.17
CA ASP A 98 22.72 12.75 -4.41
C ASP A 98 22.60 11.85 -5.64
N CYS A 99 22.02 12.37 -6.73
CA CYS A 99 21.92 11.60 -7.98
C CYS A 99 23.28 11.17 -8.56
N LYS A 100 24.32 11.99 -8.36
CA LYS A 100 25.62 11.81 -9.02
C LYS A 100 26.51 10.77 -8.33
N SER A 101 26.31 10.57 -7.04
CA SER A 101 27.19 9.77 -6.18
C SER A 101 26.44 8.76 -5.31
N GLY A 102 25.11 8.76 -5.35
CA GLY A 102 24.27 7.84 -4.61
C GLY A 102 24.48 6.37 -5.00
N SER A 103 24.18 5.50 -4.04
CA SER A 103 24.19 4.04 -4.21
C SER A 103 23.09 3.60 -5.18
N VAL A 104 23.52 2.98 -6.28
CA VAL A 104 22.61 2.30 -7.22
C VAL A 104 21.92 1.12 -6.53
N THR A 105 22.61 0.44 -5.61
CA THR A 105 22.03 -0.68 -4.84
C THR A 105 20.89 -0.20 -3.96
N ASP A 106 21.06 0.91 -3.25
CA ASP A 106 20.01 1.49 -2.40
C ASP A 106 18.85 1.99 -3.26
N THR A 107 19.14 2.53 -4.44
CA THR A 107 18.13 2.94 -5.41
C THR A 107 17.30 1.75 -5.90
N LYS A 108 17.93 0.60 -6.20
CA LYS A 108 17.21 -0.63 -6.55
C LYS A 108 16.30 -1.09 -5.41
N ALA A 109 16.84 -1.21 -4.19
CA ALA A 109 16.06 -1.59 -3.01
C ALA A 109 14.88 -0.63 -2.76
N LEU A 110 15.10 0.67 -2.99
CA LEU A 110 14.05 1.67 -2.91
C LEU A 110 12.94 1.43 -3.92
N TYR A 111 13.28 1.12 -5.17
CA TYR A 111 12.30 0.79 -6.22
C TYR A 111 11.58 -0.52 -5.95
N ASP A 112 12.29 -1.55 -5.47
CA ASP A 112 11.73 -2.85 -5.11
C ASP A 112 10.56 -2.68 -4.13
N VAL A 113 10.74 -1.86 -3.08
CA VAL A 113 9.69 -1.65 -2.08
C VAL A 113 8.68 -0.56 -2.47
N ASN A 114 9.13 0.60 -2.96
CA ASN A 114 8.23 1.75 -3.17
C ASN A 114 7.42 1.68 -4.47
N PHE A 115 7.85 0.87 -5.44
CA PHE A 115 7.21 0.76 -6.74
C PHE A 115 6.85 -0.68 -7.10
N PHE A 116 7.83 -1.58 -7.24
CA PHE A 116 7.58 -2.93 -7.73
C PHE A 116 6.66 -3.72 -6.80
N ALA A 117 6.88 -3.66 -5.49
CA ALA A 117 5.97 -4.29 -4.53
C ALA A 117 4.54 -3.77 -4.64
N ALA A 118 4.36 -2.45 -4.74
CA ALA A 118 3.03 -1.84 -4.86
C ALA A 118 2.34 -2.22 -6.18
N MET A 119 3.11 -2.31 -7.28
CA MET A 119 2.63 -2.79 -8.57
C MET A 119 2.18 -4.25 -8.46
N THR A 120 3.02 -5.14 -7.93
CA THR A 120 2.72 -6.57 -7.75
C THR A 120 1.49 -6.77 -6.88
N VAL A 121 1.41 -6.12 -5.73
CA VAL A 121 0.25 -6.19 -4.83
C VAL A 121 -1.02 -5.70 -5.52
N SER A 122 -0.94 -4.62 -6.30
CA SER A 122 -2.08 -4.10 -7.07
C SER A 122 -2.57 -5.12 -8.10
N GLN A 123 -1.67 -5.73 -8.86
CA GLN A 123 -1.98 -6.74 -9.87
C GLN A 123 -2.59 -8.00 -9.25
N LEU A 124 -2.01 -8.50 -8.16
CA LEU A 124 -2.52 -9.67 -7.44
C LEU A 124 -3.88 -9.40 -6.78
N THR A 125 -4.13 -8.16 -6.33
CA THR A 125 -5.46 -7.76 -5.82
C THR A 125 -6.51 -7.83 -6.93
N ILE A 126 -6.21 -7.31 -8.13
CA ILE A 126 -7.12 -7.38 -9.28
C ILE A 126 -7.36 -8.84 -9.67
N ARG A 127 -6.30 -9.65 -9.77
CA ARG A 127 -6.41 -11.08 -10.07
C ARG A 127 -7.29 -11.79 -9.03
N SER A 128 -7.10 -11.50 -7.74
CA SER A 128 -7.90 -12.08 -6.66
C SER A 128 -9.39 -11.74 -6.79
N LEU A 129 -9.73 -10.53 -7.22
CA LEU A 129 -11.12 -10.13 -7.50
C LEU A 129 -11.67 -10.89 -8.72
N GLN A 130 -10.92 -10.94 -9.82
CA GLN A 130 -11.31 -11.59 -11.07
C GLN A 130 -11.53 -13.10 -10.89
N GLU A 131 -10.63 -13.79 -10.20
CA GLU A 131 -10.74 -15.24 -9.89
C GLU A 131 -12.02 -15.58 -9.11
N ARG A 132 -12.55 -14.62 -8.35
CA ARG A 132 -13.79 -14.75 -7.58
C ARG A 132 -15.01 -14.20 -8.32
N ASN A 133 -14.88 -13.83 -9.60
CA ASN A 133 -15.91 -13.16 -10.39
C ASN A 133 -16.45 -11.88 -9.71
N MET A 134 -15.57 -11.16 -8.99
CA MET A 134 -15.89 -9.89 -8.35
C MET A 134 -15.40 -8.73 -9.18
N ASP A 135 -16.26 -7.73 -9.35
CA ASP A 135 -15.95 -6.51 -10.08
C ASP A 135 -15.86 -5.27 -9.16
N ASP A 136 -15.96 -5.47 -7.85
CA ASP A 136 -15.89 -4.41 -6.86
C ASP A 136 -14.64 -4.55 -5.99
N GLY A 137 -13.70 -3.60 -6.10
CA GLY A 137 -12.52 -3.52 -5.24
C GLY A 137 -11.91 -2.12 -5.19
N HIS A 138 -10.86 -1.96 -4.39
CA HIS A 138 -10.16 -0.67 -4.28
C HIS A 138 -8.66 -0.83 -4.04
N ILE A 139 -7.86 -0.24 -4.91
CA ILE A 139 -6.39 -0.14 -4.79
C ILE A 139 -6.03 1.26 -4.34
N ILE A 140 -5.36 1.38 -3.20
CA ILE A 140 -4.97 2.66 -2.60
C ILE A 140 -3.45 2.70 -2.48
N ASN A 141 -2.82 3.60 -3.23
CA ASN A 141 -1.38 3.80 -3.21
C ASN A 141 -1.03 5.04 -2.38
N ILE A 142 -0.23 4.87 -1.33
CA ILE A 142 0.25 6.00 -0.52
C ILE A 142 1.42 6.65 -1.26
N GLY A 143 1.11 7.80 -1.86
CA GLY A 143 2.07 8.64 -2.56
C GLY A 143 2.89 9.51 -1.61
N SER A 144 3.46 10.58 -2.16
CA SER A 144 4.25 11.56 -1.41
C SER A 144 4.21 12.90 -2.12
N ALA A 145 4.46 13.99 -1.40
CA ALA A 145 4.71 15.29 -2.04
C ALA A 145 5.89 15.20 -3.02
N CYS A 146 6.90 14.38 -2.73
CA CYS A 146 8.02 14.08 -3.62
C CYS A 146 7.60 13.31 -4.89
N GLY A 147 6.37 12.77 -4.95
CA GLY A 147 5.80 12.15 -6.16
C GLY A 147 4.99 13.12 -7.01
N MET A 148 4.90 14.39 -6.61
CA MET A 148 4.15 15.45 -7.30
C MET A 148 5.06 16.57 -7.77
N VAL A 149 6.12 16.86 -7.02
CA VAL A 149 7.13 17.88 -7.33
C VAL A 149 8.52 17.38 -6.93
N ILE A 150 9.55 17.88 -7.60
CA ILE A 150 10.94 17.64 -7.22
C ILE A 150 11.35 18.68 -6.19
N HIS A 151 11.71 18.22 -4.98
CA HIS A 151 12.23 19.09 -3.93
C HIS A 151 13.74 19.30 -4.10
N THR A 152 14.20 20.54 -3.90
CA THR A 152 15.61 20.93 -4.00
C THR A 152 16.30 21.04 -2.64
N ASP A 153 15.53 21.08 -1.55
CA ASP A 153 16.04 21.31 -0.19
C ASP A 153 16.65 20.06 0.44
N TYR A 154 16.36 18.87 -0.11
CA TYR A 154 16.82 17.59 0.40
C TYR A 154 17.18 16.66 -0.77
N PRO A 155 18.21 15.81 -0.64
CA PRO A 155 18.63 14.91 -1.70
C PRO A 155 17.72 13.69 -1.79
N CYS A 156 16.41 13.88 -2.02
CA CYS A 156 15.42 12.82 -2.13
C CYS A 156 15.12 12.44 -3.59
N HIS A 157 16.07 12.61 -4.50
CA HIS A 157 15.81 12.55 -5.93
C HIS A 157 15.34 11.16 -6.40
N THR A 158 16.05 10.09 -6.04
CA THR A 158 15.66 8.71 -6.42
C THR A 158 14.40 8.24 -5.71
N TYR A 159 14.16 8.71 -4.48
CA TYR A 159 12.87 8.54 -3.82
C TYR A 159 11.73 9.21 -4.60
N SER A 160 11.97 10.43 -5.08
CA SER A 160 11.00 11.20 -5.87
C SER A 160 10.66 10.45 -7.15
N THR A 161 11.65 9.94 -7.89
CA THR A 161 11.40 9.20 -9.14
C THR A 161 10.52 7.96 -8.91
N ALA A 162 10.75 7.21 -7.84
CA ALA A 162 9.90 6.06 -7.51
C ALA A 162 8.45 6.47 -7.15
N LYS A 163 8.26 7.58 -6.44
CA LYS A 163 6.92 8.08 -6.08
C LYS A 163 6.18 8.72 -7.26
N PHE A 164 6.90 9.35 -8.19
CA PHE A 164 6.34 9.77 -9.48
C PHE A 164 5.90 8.55 -10.30
N ALA A 165 6.75 7.50 -10.38
CA ALA A 165 6.42 6.26 -11.07
C ALA A 165 5.16 5.59 -10.48
N LEU A 166 5.04 5.54 -9.15
CA LEU A 166 3.84 5.03 -8.47
C LEU A 166 2.58 5.84 -8.82
N GLY A 167 2.69 7.17 -8.89
CA GLY A 167 1.62 8.05 -9.32
C GLY A 167 1.15 7.75 -10.74
N ALA A 168 2.11 7.70 -11.69
CA ALA A 168 1.84 7.39 -13.09
C ALA A 168 1.23 5.99 -13.26
N PHE A 169 1.79 4.96 -12.61
CA PHE A 169 1.23 3.61 -12.62
C PHE A 169 -0.23 3.58 -12.15
N THR A 170 -0.55 4.30 -11.07
CA THR A 170 -1.92 4.33 -10.53
C THR A 170 -2.91 5.00 -11.49
N GLU A 171 -2.48 6.03 -12.22
CA GLU A 171 -3.27 6.69 -13.25
C GLU A 171 -3.49 5.77 -14.45
N SER A 172 -2.42 5.16 -14.97
CA SER A 172 -2.51 4.20 -16.08
C SER A 172 -3.46 3.05 -15.76
N LEU A 173 -3.33 2.46 -14.57
CA LEU A 173 -4.21 1.39 -14.12
C LEU A 173 -5.67 1.85 -14.00
N ARG A 174 -5.91 3.11 -13.61
CA ARG A 174 -7.26 3.69 -13.59
C ARG A 174 -7.87 3.73 -14.98
N HIS A 175 -7.09 4.11 -15.99
CA HIS A 175 -7.56 4.20 -17.37
C HIS A 175 -7.91 2.81 -17.92
N GLU A 176 -7.08 1.80 -17.66
CA GLU A 176 -7.36 0.40 -18.04
C GLU A 176 -8.67 -0.09 -17.43
N LEU A 177 -8.80 0.00 -16.10
CA LEU A 177 -9.98 -0.47 -15.37
C LEU A 177 -11.27 0.24 -15.79
N ARG A 178 -11.19 1.53 -16.15
CA ARG A 178 -12.32 2.30 -16.69
C ARG A 178 -12.70 1.88 -18.10
N LYS A 179 -11.71 1.59 -18.95
CA LYS A 179 -11.95 1.10 -20.32
C LYS A 179 -12.64 -0.27 -20.30
N GLU A 180 -12.26 -1.11 -19.34
CA GLU A 180 -12.89 -2.40 -19.05
C GLU A 180 -14.25 -2.26 -18.35
N LYS A 181 -14.66 -1.04 -17.96
CA LYS A 181 -15.90 -0.71 -17.25
C LYS A 181 -16.07 -1.45 -15.93
N THR A 182 -14.96 -1.78 -15.27
CA THR A 182 -14.97 -2.39 -13.94
C THR A 182 -15.46 -1.40 -12.88
N LYS A 183 -15.93 -1.90 -11.73
CA LYS A 183 -16.21 -1.06 -10.54
C LYS A 183 -15.00 -0.98 -9.60
N ILE A 184 -13.86 -1.57 -9.99
CA ILE A 184 -12.60 -1.50 -9.26
C ILE A 184 -12.04 -0.08 -9.34
N ARG A 185 -11.71 0.50 -8.19
CA ARG A 185 -11.20 1.88 -8.09
C ARG A 185 -9.72 1.90 -7.77
N THR A 186 -9.01 2.90 -8.28
CA THR A 186 -7.63 3.20 -7.88
C THR A 186 -7.54 4.61 -7.31
N THR A 187 -6.76 4.80 -6.26
CA THR A 187 -6.55 6.11 -5.62
C THR A 187 -5.08 6.28 -5.24
N VAL A 188 -4.51 7.44 -5.56
CA VAL A 188 -3.24 7.88 -4.97
C VAL A 188 -3.56 8.84 -3.85
N PHE A 189 -3.14 8.51 -2.63
CA PHE A 189 -3.28 9.42 -1.50
C PHE A 189 -1.96 10.19 -1.31
N VAL A 190 -2.04 11.51 -1.42
CA VAL A 190 -0.93 12.41 -1.08
C VAL A 190 -1.46 13.40 -0.05
N ARG A 191 -0.79 13.48 1.11
CA ARG A 191 -1.09 14.54 2.08
C ARG A 191 -0.78 15.88 1.42
N LYS A 192 -1.80 16.69 1.15
CA LYS A 192 -1.61 18.10 0.80
C LYS A 192 -0.89 18.75 1.99
N ARG A 193 0.21 19.45 1.73
CA ARG A 193 0.71 20.44 2.69
C ARG A 193 -0.42 21.45 2.88
N ASP A 194 -0.81 21.72 4.12
CA ASP A 194 -1.67 22.85 4.42
C ASP A 194 -0.99 24.07 3.80
N ARG A 195 -1.66 24.71 2.83
CA ARG A 195 -1.26 26.03 2.36
C ARG A 195 -1.67 27.03 3.43
N GLU A 196 -0.96 27.01 4.56
CA GLU A 196 -1.07 28.06 5.57
C GLU A 196 0.31 28.67 5.84
N ARG A 197 0.37 29.98 5.56
CA ARG A 197 1.35 30.97 6.03
C ARG A 197 2.75 30.92 5.43
N THR A 198 2.85 31.30 4.16
CA THR A 198 3.91 32.25 3.77
C THR A 198 3.25 33.61 3.55
N ASN A 199 3.03 34.33 4.66
CA ASN A 199 3.01 35.79 4.62
C ASN A 199 4.48 36.23 4.68
N VAL A 200 5.05 36.52 3.51
CA VAL A 200 6.11 37.51 3.33
C VAL A 200 5.72 38.32 2.10
#